data_AF-A0A0F9HU93-F1
#
_entry.id   AF-A0A0F9HU93-F1
#
_cell.length_a   1.000
_cell.length_b   1.000
_cell.length_c   1.000
_cell.angle_alpha   90.00
_cell.angle_beta   90.00
_cell.angle_gamma   90.00
#
_symmetry.space_group_name_H-M   'P 1'
#
loop_
_entity.id
_entity.type
_entity.pdbx_description
1 polymer ?
#
loop_
_entity_poly.entity_id
_entity_poly.type
_entity_poly.pdbx_seq_one_letter_code
_entity_poly.pdbx_strand_id
1 'polypeptide(L)'
;MRGTIEPKMQAIVDTLNEFLLSKFSDTENLFFTFESPIPQNRERIVNEYDKGHNKWLTTNDIRRAEGLPETVDGDRLFAPFNVAPIDEVKPQKSVKKPKDEKPQGKDNNKRTSTDKVIKETTHELVSQLFTKKTKKKKAKKVEVTEQLSNPQIVKFVGSWIKGLQERRDKVEPIIQAFFDEQEKRVIKSVKEELKGLKKKEYSLKQAENLLPDKEDEIKRVIDLMTPLYEIFLTDSGQQGSELVDPVFTFDPESVEAQNFIGERSRFFGEKITDTTYDELVRTIEEGITNNETITEIETRIRKVYQKTGDFRTELIARTEVSAISNFGNLEGMKQAGATQKMWVVVTPEDDPCLIEGEVVPIDEAFSNGLDAPPVHPNCQCNTIPIF
;
A
#
# COMPACT_ATOMS: atom_id res chain seq x y z
N MET A 1 27.07 8.85 14.04
CA MET A 1 27.83 7.79 14.74
C MET A 1 27.19 6.41 14.65
N ARG A 2 25.85 6.32 14.57
CA ARG A 2 25.10 5.05 14.49
C ARG A 2 25.51 4.14 13.31
N GLY A 3 25.57 4.68 12.09
CA GLY A 3 25.98 3.93 10.89
C GLY A 3 27.48 3.68 10.71
N THR A 4 28.30 3.70 11.77
CA THR A 4 29.76 3.46 11.63
C THR A 4 30.35 2.64 12.76
N ILE A 5 29.88 2.82 14.00
CA ILE A 5 30.42 2.10 15.16
C ILE A 5 29.81 0.69 15.23
N GLU A 6 28.48 0.58 15.10
CA GLU A 6 27.74 -0.68 15.20
C GLU A 6 28.14 -1.70 14.11
N PRO A 7 28.27 -1.32 12.82
CA PRO A 7 28.72 -2.27 11.78
C PRO A 7 30.17 -2.71 11.99
N LYS A 8 31.04 -1.85 12.54
CA LYS A 8 32.43 -2.20 12.82
C LYS A 8 32.56 -3.15 14.01
N MET A 9 31.74 -2.95 15.05
CA MET A 9 31.70 -3.85 16.20
C MET A 9 31.13 -5.20 15.81
N GLN A 10 30.09 -5.22 14.97
CA GLN A 10 29.54 -6.46 14.40
C GLN A 10 30.58 -7.20 13.57
N ALA A 11 31.28 -6.53 12.65
CA ALA A 11 32.35 -7.15 11.87
C ALA A 11 33.50 -7.74 12.72
N ILE A 12 33.82 -7.13 13.87
CA ILE A 12 34.80 -7.67 14.82
C ILE A 12 34.24 -8.92 15.50
N VAL A 13 32.99 -8.87 15.98
CA VAL A 13 32.33 -10.01 16.63
C VAL A 13 32.14 -11.18 15.69
N ASP A 14 31.76 -10.93 14.43
CA ASP A 14 31.61 -11.97 13.40
C ASP A 14 32.96 -12.65 13.13
N THR A 15 34.03 -11.85 12.99
CA THR A 15 35.40 -12.39 12.86
C THR A 15 35.80 -13.22 14.08
N LEU A 16 35.44 -12.81 15.30
CA LEU A 16 35.74 -13.58 16.50
C LEU A 16 34.92 -14.88 16.57
N ASN A 17 33.64 -14.84 16.19
CA ASN A 17 32.78 -16.02 16.15
C ASN A 17 33.25 -17.03 15.10
N GLU A 18 33.65 -16.56 13.92
CA GLU A 18 34.11 -17.42 12.83
C GLU A 18 35.51 -18.00 13.11
N PHE A 19 36.47 -17.17 13.52
CA PHE A 19 37.89 -17.57 13.56
C PHE A 19 38.41 -17.94 14.95
N LEU A 20 37.82 -17.39 16.03
CA LEU A 20 38.28 -17.66 17.39
C LEU A 20 37.50 -18.81 18.03
N LEU A 21 36.16 -18.79 17.97
CA LEU A 21 35.36 -19.85 18.59
C LEU A 21 35.56 -21.22 17.90
N SER A 22 35.76 -21.23 16.58
CA SER A 22 36.07 -22.46 15.84
C SER A 22 37.38 -23.16 16.26
N LYS A 23 38.23 -22.48 17.06
CA LYS A 23 39.50 -23.05 17.56
C LYS A 23 39.38 -23.75 18.92
N PHE A 24 38.24 -23.68 19.58
CA PHE A 24 38.00 -24.29 20.89
C PHE A 24 36.91 -25.37 20.81
N SER A 25 37.10 -26.49 21.50
CA SER A 25 36.07 -27.52 21.66
C SER A 25 35.02 -27.08 22.70
N ASP A 26 33.78 -27.56 22.56
CA ASP A 26 32.62 -27.26 23.44
C ASP A 26 32.07 -25.81 23.38
N THR A 27 32.36 -25.06 22.32
CA THR A 27 31.82 -23.70 22.10
C THR A 27 30.68 -23.63 21.09
N GLU A 28 30.10 -24.76 20.71
CA GLU A 28 29.06 -24.88 19.65
C GLU A 28 27.78 -24.06 19.94
N ASN A 29 27.52 -23.78 21.23
CA ASN A 29 26.36 -23.00 21.69
C ASN A 29 26.74 -21.62 22.25
N LEU A 30 28.00 -21.20 22.07
CA LEU A 30 28.49 -19.91 22.53
C LEU A 30 28.70 -19.00 21.33
N PHE A 31 28.35 -17.72 21.50
CA PHE A 31 28.65 -16.68 20.52
C PHE A 31 29.03 -15.41 21.28
N PHE A 32 30.03 -14.71 20.76
CA PHE A 32 30.31 -13.35 21.17
C PHE A 32 29.21 -12.43 20.64
N THR A 33 28.81 -11.48 21.46
CA THR A 33 27.95 -10.35 21.11
C THR A 33 28.48 -9.11 21.82
N PHE A 34 27.96 -7.93 21.48
CA PHE A 34 28.33 -6.69 22.12
C PHE A 34 27.10 -5.89 22.52
N GLU A 35 27.20 -5.17 23.62
CA GLU A 35 26.22 -4.15 23.98
C GLU A 35 26.58 -2.87 23.23
N SER A 36 25.64 -2.35 22.43
CA SER A 36 25.88 -1.18 21.58
C SER A 36 26.18 0.04 22.46
N PRO A 37 27.36 0.68 22.32
CA PRO A 37 27.71 1.85 23.12
C PRO A 37 26.99 3.13 22.64
N ILE A 38 26.16 3.01 21.59
CA ILE A 38 25.41 4.13 21.03
C ILE A 38 24.17 4.33 21.91
N PRO A 39 23.99 5.50 22.55
CA PRO A 39 22.80 5.78 23.34
C PRO A 39 21.56 5.67 22.46
N GLN A 40 20.67 4.73 22.77
CA GLN A 40 19.38 4.63 22.10
C GLN A 40 18.54 5.88 22.45
N ASN A 41 17.92 6.50 21.44
CA ASN A 41 16.99 7.60 21.68
C ASN A 41 15.69 7.03 22.27
N ARG A 42 15.66 6.96 23.61
CA ARG A 42 14.56 6.39 24.39
C ARG A 42 13.24 7.13 24.20
N GLU A 43 13.27 8.43 23.91
CA GLU A 43 12.05 9.22 23.64
C GLU A 43 11.33 8.73 22.39
N ARG A 44 12.07 8.36 21.33
CA ARG A 44 11.47 7.82 20.09
C ARG A 44 10.78 6.48 20.34
N ILE A 45 11.44 5.59 21.08
CA ILE A 45 10.94 4.24 21.40
C ILE A 45 9.70 4.33 22.28
N VAL A 46 9.73 5.17 23.32
CA VAL A 46 8.57 5.40 24.20
C VAL A 46 7.38 5.98 23.42
N ASN A 47 7.63 6.92 22.49
CA ASN A 47 6.58 7.48 21.64
C ASN A 47 5.97 6.45 20.67
N GLU A 48 6.78 5.51 20.18
CA GLU A 48 6.34 4.40 19.33
C GLU A 48 5.47 3.42 20.12
N TYR A 49 5.90 3.04 21.32
CA TYR A 49 5.12 2.19 22.22
C TYR A 49 3.81 2.85 22.67
N ASP A 50 3.82 4.12 23.05
CA ASP A 50 2.62 4.85 23.46
C ASP A 50 1.58 4.93 22.33
N LYS A 51 2.03 5.16 21.09
CA LYS A 51 1.13 5.22 19.95
C LYS A 51 0.58 3.86 19.53
N GLY A 52 1.38 2.81 19.69
CA GLY A 52 1.09 1.46 19.21
C GLY A 52 0.42 0.53 20.21
N HIS A 53 0.60 0.76 21.51
CA HIS A 53 0.02 -0.06 22.56
C HIS A 53 -1.51 -0.13 22.42
N ASN A 54 -2.06 -1.35 22.42
CA ASN A 54 -3.47 -1.64 22.21
C ASN A 54 -4.06 -1.26 20.84
N LYS A 55 -3.22 -0.92 19.86
CA LYS A 55 -3.63 -0.73 18.45
C LYS A 55 -3.01 -1.76 17.52
N TRP A 56 -1.67 -1.87 17.56
CA TRP A 56 -0.90 -2.85 16.78
C TRP A 56 0.23 -3.50 17.58
N LEU A 57 0.52 -3.01 18.80
CA LEU A 57 1.43 -3.64 19.75
C LEU A 57 0.64 -4.12 20.96
N THR A 58 0.82 -5.40 21.30
CA THR A 58 0.32 -5.97 22.54
C THR A 58 1.24 -5.60 23.71
N THR A 59 0.79 -5.89 24.93
CA THR A 59 1.60 -5.62 26.13
C THR A 59 2.83 -6.53 26.18
N ASN A 60 2.71 -7.78 25.72
CA ASN A 60 3.84 -8.71 25.69
C ASN A 60 4.83 -8.38 24.56
N ASP A 61 4.40 -7.81 23.43
CA ASP A 61 5.31 -7.34 22.38
C ASP A 61 6.30 -6.29 22.92
N ILE A 62 5.78 -5.34 23.70
CA ILE A 62 6.59 -4.29 24.34
C ILE A 62 7.50 -4.90 25.42
N ARG A 63 6.99 -5.85 26.22
CA ARG A 63 7.77 -6.50 27.29
C ARG A 63 8.90 -7.34 26.72
N ARG A 64 8.68 -8.07 25.63
CA ARG A 64 9.71 -8.85 24.94
C ARG A 64 10.80 -7.94 24.37
N ALA A 65 10.41 -6.81 23.77
CA ALA A 65 11.37 -5.82 23.26
C ALA A 65 12.23 -5.19 24.37
N GLU A 66 11.68 -5.03 25.58
CA GLU A 66 12.39 -4.49 26.76
C GLU A 66 13.04 -5.57 27.65
N GLY A 67 12.97 -6.85 27.26
CA GLY A 67 13.54 -7.97 28.03
C GLY A 67 12.83 -8.22 29.38
N LEU A 68 11.56 -7.83 29.50
CA LEU A 68 10.73 -8.01 30.69
C LEU A 68 9.96 -9.33 30.63
N PRO A 69 9.67 -9.98 31.77
CA PRO A 69 8.89 -11.21 31.81
C PRO A 69 7.45 -10.97 31.34
N GLU A 70 6.96 -11.87 30.50
CA GLU A 70 5.62 -11.81 29.89
C GLU A 70 4.49 -11.97 30.92
N THR A 71 3.29 -11.51 30.53
CA THR A 71 2.07 -11.56 31.35
C THR A 71 0.99 -12.43 30.68
N VAL A 72 0.16 -13.10 31.48
CA VAL A 72 -0.80 -14.12 31.02
C VAL A 72 -1.85 -13.56 30.05
N ASP A 73 -2.26 -12.30 30.21
CA ASP A 73 -3.23 -11.63 29.32
C ASP A 73 -2.57 -10.58 28.41
N GLY A 74 -1.24 -10.62 28.28
CA GLY A 74 -0.45 -9.57 27.62
C GLY A 74 -0.50 -9.57 26.09
N ASP A 75 -0.99 -10.64 25.46
CA ASP A 75 -1.09 -10.80 23.99
C ASP A 75 -2.43 -10.29 23.41
N ARG A 76 -3.31 -9.73 24.26
CA ARG A 76 -4.62 -9.23 23.83
C ARG A 76 -4.57 -7.72 23.60
N LEU A 77 -5.16 -7.26 22.49
CA LEU A 77 -5.38 -5.83 22.21
C LEU A 77 -6.71 -5.39 22.86
N PHE A 78 -6.64 -4.41 23.77
CA PHE A 78 -7.82 -3.90 24.47
C PHE A 78 -8.35 -2.63 23.81
N ALA A 79 -9.56 -2.68 23.24
CA ALA A 79 -10.27 -1.48 22.82
C ALA A 79 -11.00 -0.83 24.03
N PRO A 80 -11.04 0.51 24.14
CA PRO A 80 -11.74 1.18 25.23
C PRO A 80 -13.25 0.90 25.16
N PHE A 81 -13.81 0.36 26.26
CA PHE A 81 -15.20 -0.08 26.39
C PHE A 81 -16.24 1.07 26.46
N ASN A 82 -15.83 2.33 26.27
CA ASN A 82 -16.67 3.52 26.47
C ASN A 82 -17.08 4.24 25.17
N VAL A 83 -17.42 3.50 24.12
CA VAL A 83 -18.16 4.08 22.98
C VAL A 83 -19.58 3.55 23.01
N ALA A 84 -20.45 4.24 23.74
CA ALA A 84 -21.88 3.98 23.70
C ALA A 84 -22.44 4.40 22.32
N PRO A 85 -23.25 3.56 21.63
CA PRO A 85 -23.92 3.96 20.41
C PRO A 85 -25.06 4.94 20.74
N ILE A 86 -25.04 6.11 20.10
CA ILE A 86 -26.22 6.98 19.99
C ILE A 86 -26.90 6.65 18.66
N ASP A 87 -28.20 6.35 18.76
CA ASP A 87 -29.18 5.97 17.73
C ASP A 87 -29.23 4.48 17.31
N GLU A 88 -29.92 3.69 18.13
CA GLU A 88 -30.62 2.49 17.69
C GLU A 88 -31.85 2.84 16.85
N VAL A 89 -31.79 2.60 15.54
CA VAL A 89 -33.01 2.44 14.72
C VAL A 89 -33.39 0.96 14.69
N LYS A 90 -34.54 0.63 15.30
CA LYS A 90 -35.10 -0.72 15.36
C LYS A 90 -35.36 -1.30 13.95
N PRO A 91 -35.15 -2.61 13.74
CA PRO A 91 -35.36 -3.24 12.44
C PRO A 91 -36.85 -3.30 12.10
N GLN A 92 -37.27 -2.61 11.03
CA GLN A 92 -38.57 -2.85 10.41
C GLN A 92 -38.50 -4.00 9.40
N LYS A 93 -39.53 -4.84 9.48
CA LYS A 93 -39.73 -6.11 8.76
C LYS A 93 -39.67 -5.95 7.24
N SER A 94 -39.06 -6.96 6.61
CA SER A 94 -39.03 -7.21 5.17
C SER A 94 -40.43 -7.15 4.54
N VAL A 95 -40.66 -6.21 3.62
CA VAL A 95 -41.79 -6.22 2.70
C VAL A 95 -41.30 -6.68 1.33
N LYS A 96 -41.99 -7.68 0.78
CA LYS A 96 -41.72 -8.34 -0.50
C LYS A 96 -41.75 -7.34 -1.67
N LYS A 97 -40.79 -7.46 -2.59
CA LYS A 97 -40.78 -6.78 -3.91
C LYS A 97 -42.01 -7.18 -4.74
N PRO A 98 -42.73 -6.21 -5.34
CA PRO A 98 -43.40 -6.40 -6.62
C PRO A 98 -42.45 -6.07 -7.78
N LYS A 99 -42.68 -6.76 -8.89
CA LYS A 99 -41.93 -6.68 -10.15
C LYS A 99 -42.16 -5.37 -10.90
N ASP A 100 -41.15 -5.02 -11.69
CA ASP A 100 -41.15 -4.26 -12.95
C ASP A 100 -41.96 -2.95 -13.02
N GLU A 101 -41.25 -1.82 -12.96
CA GLU A 101 -41.54 -0.65 -13.81
C GLU A 101 -40.27 0.21 -13.98
N LYS A 102 -39.89 0.47 -15.23
CA LYS A 102 -38.73 1.31 -15.59
C LYS A 102 -38.99 2.77 -15.20
N PRO A 103 -38.06 3.48 -14.55
CA PRO A 103 -38.08 4.93 -14.55
C PRO A 103 -37.29 5.47 -15.74
N GLN A 104 -38.02 6.05 -16.70
CA GLN A 104 -37.48 7.11 -17.55
C GLN A 104 -37.18 8.32 -16.64
N GLY A 105 -35.91 8.55 -16.33
CA GLY A 105 -35.41 9.78 -15.72
C GLY A 105 -34.33 10.37 -16.63
N LYS A 106 -34.54 11.59 -17.10
CA LYS A 106 -33.63 12.28 -18.03
C LYS A 106 -32.26 12.50 -17.37
N ASP A 107 -31.27 11.76 -17.87
CA ASP A 107 -29.85 11.99 -17.63
C ASP A 107 -29.46 13.40 -18.08
N ASN A 108 -29.33 14.32 -17.13
CA ASN A 108 -28.58 15.55 -17.32
C ASN A 108 -27.18 15.39 -16.72
N ASN A 109 -26.49 14.30 -17.07
CA ASN A 109 -25.08 14.13 -16.72
C ASN A 109 -24.22 14.72 -17.85
N LYS A 110 -23.94 16.02 -17.77
CA LYS A 110 -22.94 16.67 -18.65
C LYS A 110 -21.56 16.13 -18.25
N ARG A 111 -21.18 14.99 -18.83
CA ARG A 111 -19.79 14.50 -18.86
C ARG A 111 -18.91 15.64 -19.32
N THR A 112 -18.05 16.11 -18.42
CA THR A 112 -17.13 17.20 -18.73
C THR A 112 -16.03 16.67 -19.65
N SER A 113 -15.37 17.54 -20.43
CA SER A 113 -14.27 17.11 -21.33
C SER A 113 -13.11 16.45 -20.56
N THR A 114 -13.06 16.65 -19.24
CA THR A 114 -12.02 16.18 -18.33
C THR A 114 -12.18 14.72 -17.92
N ASP A 115 -13.42 14.22 -17.75
CA ASP A 115 -13.69 12.78 -17.56
C ASP A 115 -13.25 11.95 -18.78
N LYS A 116 -13.19 12.61 -19.94
CA LYS A 116 -12.70 12.05 -21.18
C LYS A 116 -11.18 11.89 -21.16
N VAL A 117 -10.43 12.87 -20.64
CA VAL A 117 -8.96 12.85 -20.60
C VAL A 117 -8.43 11.72 -19.71
N ILE A 118 -8.95 11.57 -18.49
CA ILE A 118 -8.55 10.48 -17.58
C ILE A 118 -8.91 9.11 -18.18
N LYS A 119 -10.10 8.98 -18.78
CA LYS A 119 -10.48 7.75 -19.48
C LYS A 119 -9.63 7.49 -20.71
N GLU A 120 -9.24 8.53 -21.45
CA GLU A 120 -8.39 8.44 -22.63
C GLU A 120 -6.95 8.09 -22.27
N THR A 121 -6.35 8.67 -21.23
CA THR A 121 -5.01 8.28 -20.76
C THR A 121 -5.00 6.89 -20.17
N THR A 122 -5.99 6.52 -19.34
CA THR A 122 -6.09 5.15 -18.81
C THR A 122 -6.34 4.14 -19.94
N HIS A 123 -7.24 4.44 -20.89
CA HIS A 123 -7.50 3.58 -22.04
C HIS A 123 -6.30 3.51 -23.01
N GLU A 124 -5.58 4.61 -23.19
CA GLU A 124 -4.35 4.64 -23.99
C GLU A 124 -3.27 3.79 -23.32
N LEU A 125 -3.09 3.88 -22.00
CA LEU A 125 -2.14 3.06 -21.25
C LEU A 125 -2.50 1.57 -21.28
N VAL A 126 -3.78 1.25 -21.05
CA VAL A 126 -4.38 -0.07 -21.28
C VAL A 126 -3.99 -0.54 -22.70
N SER A 127 -4.28 0.26 -23.73
CA SER A 127 -3.98 -0.12 -25.12
C SER A 127 -2.48 -0.27 -25.44
N GLN A 128 -1.61 0.55 -24.84
CA GLN A 128 -0.15 0.49 -25.01
C GLN A 128 0.47 -0.70 -24.27
N LEU A 129 -0.14 -1.17 -23.18
CA LEU A 129 0.29 -2.35 -22.44
C LEU A 129 -0.22 -3.64 -23.10
N PHE A 130 -1.47 -3.67 -23.56
CA PHE A 130 -2.05 -4.80 -24.31
C PHE A 130 -1.46 -5.01 -25.71
N THR A 131 -0.68 -4.05 -26.27
CA THR A 131 -0.02 -4.19 -27.57
C THR A 131 1.33 -4.91 -27.52
N LYS A 132 1.94 -5.09 -26.34
CA LYS A 132 3.12 -5.96 -26.19
C LYS A 132 2.69 -7.39 -25.85
N LYS A 133 2.17 -8.11 -26.85
CA LYS A 133 2.15 -9.58 -26.80
C LYS A 133 3.60 -10.07 -26.68
N THR A 134 4.03 -10.43 -25.48
CA THR A 134 5.26 -11.18 -25.25
C THR A 134 5.20 -12.46 -26.07
N LYS A 135 6.14 -12.61 -27.01
CA LYS A 135 6.27 -13.82 -27.82
C LYS A 135 6.58 -14.99 -26.87
N LYS A 136 5.58 -15.83 -26.57
CA LYS A 136 5.77 -17.09 -25.84
C LYS A 136 6.86 -17.91 -26.53
N LYS A 137 8.03 -18.04 -25.89
CA LYS A 137 8.99 -19.09 -26.23
C LYS A 137 8.42 -20.40 -25.69
N LYS A 138 8.39 -21.46 -26.50
CA LYS A 138 7.97 -22.80 -26.07
C LYS A 138 8.84 -23.25 -24.89
N ALA A 139 8.28 -23.25 -23.69
CA ALA A 139 8.92 -23.83 -22.51
C ALA A 139 8.83 -25.35 -22.59
N LYS A 140 9.94 -26.03 -22.32
CA LYS A 140 9.95 -27.49 -22.09
C LYS A 140 9.36 -27.74 -20.71
N LYS A 141 8.52 -28.78 -20.58
CA LYS A 141 8.06 -29.31 -19.29
C LYS A 141 9.29 -29.61 -18.43
N VAL A 142 9.41 -28.93 -17.30
CA VAL A 142 10.38 -29.25 -16.24
C VAL A 142 9.57 -29.91 -15.13
N GLU A 143 10.05 -31.05 -14.60
CA GLU A 143 9.42 -31.72 -13.47
C GLU A 143 9.45 -30.79 -12.25
N VAL A 144 8.26 -30.47 -11.73
CA VAL A 144 8.01 -29.55 -10.61
C VAL A 144 8.24 -30.31 -9.31
N THR A 145 9.49 -30.43 -8.87
CA THR A 145 9.84 -31.06 -7.57
C THR A 145 11.15 -30.58 -6.94
N GLU A 146 11.93 -29.70 -7.56
CA GLU A 146 13.17 -29.18 -6.95
C GLU A 146 12.98 -27.73 -6.51
N GLN A 147 13.40 -27.42 -5.28
CA GLN A 147 13.50 -26.06 -4.76
C GLN A 147 14.25 -25.16 -5.74
N LEU A 148 13.81 -23.91 -5.88
CA LEU A 148 14.46 -22.94 -6.77
C LEU A 148 15.93 -22.77 -6.38
N SER A 149 16.85 -22.97 -7.34
CA SER A 149 18.27 -22.74 -7.10
C SER A 149 18.58 -21.25 -6.91
N ASN A 150 19.63 -20.92 -6.15
CA ASN A 150 20.06 -19.53 -5.94
C ASN A 150 20.16 -18.70 -7.25
N PRO A 151 20.71 -19.22 -8.37
CA PRO A 151 20.69 -18.49 -9.64
C PRO A 151 19.30 -18.19 -10.20
N GLN A 152 18.33 -19.09 -10.00
CA GLN A 152 16.93 -18.85 -10.40
C GLN A 152 16.29 -17.77 -9.54
N ILE A 153 16.53 -17.80 -8.22
CA ILE A 153 16.06 -16.78 -7.28
C ILE A 153 16.63 -15.41 -7.65
N VAL A 154 17.94 -15.28 -7.84
CA VAL A 154 18.59 -14.03 -8.22
C VAL A 154 18.04 -13.50 -9.54
N LYS A 155 17.83 -14.36 -10.54
CA LYS A 155 17.24 -13.98 -11.82
C LYS A 155 15.80 -13.49 -11.66
N PHE A 156 14.99 -14.17 -10.86
CA PHE A 156 13.62 -13.77 -10.56
C PHE A 156 13.59 -12.42 -9.85
N VAL A 157 14.37 -12.25 -8.78
CA VAL A 157 14.50 -10.99 -8.04
C VAL A 157 14.91 -9.84 -8.96
N GLY A 158 15.88 -10.05 -9.86
CA GLY A 158 16.25 -9.04 -10.85
C GLY A 158 15.11 -8.66 -11.81
N SER A 159 14.32 -9.64 -12.25
CA SER A 159 13.11 -9.40 -13.06
C SER A 159 12.03 -8.69 -12.26
N TRP A 160 11.88 -9.03 -10.98
CA TRP A 160 10.91 -8.47 -10.07
C TRP A 160 11.16 -6.99 -9.79
N ILE A 161 12.39 -6.61 -9.43
CA ILE A 161 12.80 -5.21 -9.22
C ILE A 161 12.49 -4.39 -10.47
N LYS A 162 12.93 -4.90 -11.63
CA LYS A 162 12.70 -4.24 -12.91
C LYS A 162 11.20 -4.09 -13.20
N GLY A 163 10.41 -5.13 -12.95
CA GLY A 163 8.96 -5.09 -13.11
C GLY A 163 8.29 -4.06 -12.19
N LEU A 164 8.69 -3.99 -10.91
CA LEU A 164 8.20 -2.97 -9.98
C LEU A 164 8.55 -1.56 -10.47
N GLN A 165 9.78 -1.34 -10.91
CA GLN A 165 10.22 -0.05 -11.43
C GLN A 165 9.45 0.34 -12.70
N GLU A 166 9.36 -0.55 -13.68
CA GLU A 166 8.63 -0.28 -14.94
C GLU A 166 7.14 0.01 -14.71
N ARG A 167 6.50 -0.59 -13.69
CA ARG A 167 5.13 -0.27 -13.29
C ARG A 167 5.05 1.10 -12.61
N ARG A 168 5.98 1.42 -11.70
CA ARG A 168 6.06 2.73 -11.02
C ARG A 168 6.23 3.88 -12.03
N ASP A 169 7.20 3.77 -12.92
CA ASP A 169 7.50 4.78 -13.95
C ASP A 169 6.28 5.08 -14.85
N LYS A 170 5.36 4.12 -15.00
CA LYS A 170 4.10 4.31 -15.75
C LYS A 170 2.99 4.92 -14.92
N VAL A 171 2.90 4.57 -13.64
CA VAL A 171 1.82 4.98 -12.72
C VAL A 171 2.02 6.39 -12.21
N GLU A 172 3.25 6.77 -11.88
CA GLU A 172 3.59 8.09 -11.35
C GLU A 172 3.02 9.26 -12.19
N PRO A 173 3.24 9.34 -13.53
CA PRO A 173 2.69 10.44 -14.31
C PRO A 173 1.15 10.44 -14.37
N ILE A 174 0.51 9.27 -14.23
CA ILE A 174 -0.96 9.16 -14.23
C ILE A 174 -1.53 9.70 -12.92
N ILE A 175 -0.93 9.33 -11.79
CA ILE A 175 -1.31 9.82 -10.47
C ILE A 175 -1.05 11.33 -10.38
N GLN A 176 0.08 11.81 -10.90
CA GLN A 176 0.36 13.24 -10.96
C GLN A 176 -0.71 13.98 -11.77
N ALA A 177 -1.03 13.51 -12.97
CA ALA A 177 -2.06 14.10 -13.82
C ALA A 177 -3.44 14.09 -13.13
N PHE A 178 -3.76 13.05 -12.37
CA PHE A 178 -4.99 12.98 -11.58
C PHE A 178 -5.06 14.11 -10.53
N PHE A 179 -3.98 14.31 -9.77
CA PHE A 179 -3.92 15.39 -8.77
C PHE A 179 -3.94 16.78 -9.40
N ASP A 180 -3.26 16.98 -10.53
CA ASP A 180 -3.31 18.23 -11.29
C ASP A 180 -4.74 18.55 -11.75
N GLU A 181 -5.49 17.54 -12.17
CA GLU A 181 -6.90 17.69 -12.53
C GLU A 181 -7.79 17.90 -11.30
N GLN A 182 -7.47 17.27 -10.17
CA GLN A 182 -8.19 17.48 -8.91
C GLN A 182 -8.01 18.92 -8.41
N GLU A 183 -6.79 19.48 -8.47
CA GLU A 183 -6.52 20.88 -8.14
C GLU A 183 -7.46 21.81 -8.91
N LYS A 184 -7.59 21.60 -10.23
CA LYS A 184 -8.48 22.41 -11.08
C LYS A 184 -9.94 22.29 -10.66
N ARG A 185 -10.41 21.09 -10.31
CA ARG A 185 -11.79 20.86 -9.84
C ARG A 185 -12.05 21.56 -8.51
N VAL A 186 -11.12 21.45 -7.56
CA VAL A 186 -11.21 22.10 -6.24
C VAL A 186 -11.24 23.62 -6.40
N ILE A 187 -10.30 24.20 -7.15
CA ILE A 187 -10.26 25.65 -7.40
C ILE A 187 -11.55 26.14 -8.06
N LYS A 188 -12.08 25.37 -9.02
CA LYS A 188 -13.33 25.70 -9.70
C LYS A 188 -14.51 25.67 -8.71
N SER A 189 -14.61 24.63 -7.89
CA SER A 189 -15.66 24.49 -6.86
C SER A 189 -15.65 25.68 -5.90
N VAL A 190 -14.49 26.02 -5.35
CA VAL A 190 -14.32 27.17 -4.44
C VAL A 190 -14.73 28.48 -5.11
N LYS A 191 -14.36 28.70 -6.37
CA LYS A 191 -14.76 29.90 -7.14
C LYS A 191 -16.26 30.01 -7.32
N GLU A 192 -16.91 28.89 -7.65
CA GLU A 192 -18.35 28.85 -7.90
C GLU A 192 -19.14 29.08 -6.62
N GLU A 193 -18.74 28.45 -5.51
CA GLU A 193 -19.40 28.55 -4.21
C GLU A 193 -19.22 29.92 -3.52
N LEU A 194 -18.08 30.58 -3.73
CA LEU A 194 -17.81 31.92 -3.19
C LEU A 194 -18.24 33.07 -4.13
N LYS A 195 -18.75 32.75 -5.32
CA LYS A 195 -19.12 33.76 -6.32
C LYS A 195 -20.23 34.66 -5.82
N GLY A 196 -20.00 35.97 -5.89
CA GLY A 196 -20.99 36.98 -5.50
C GLY A 196 -21.08 37.24 -4.00
N LEU A 197 -20.36 36.46 -3.18
CA LEU A 197 -20.21 36.71 -1.75
C LEU A 197 -19.12 37.75 -1.48
N LYS A 198 -19.36 38.62 -0.50
CA LYS A 198 -18.32 39.49 0.07
C LYS A 198 -17.44 38.65 1.00
N LYS A 199 -16.18 39.05 1.18
CA LYS A 199 -15.23 38.33 2.06
C LYS A 199 -15.78 38.00 3.46
N LYS A 200 -16.49 38.96 4.07
CA LYS A 200 -17.11 38.79 5.40
C LYS A 200 -18.22 37.72 5.44
N GLU A 201 -18.73 37.32 4.29
CA GLU A 201 -19.79 36.32 4.13
C GLU A 201 -19.22 34.93 3.86
N TYR A 202 -17.90 34.77 3.65
CA TYR A 202 -17.28 33.46 3.43
C TYR A 202 -17.41 32.55 4.65
N SER A 203 -17.36 33.10 5.86
CA SER A 203 -17.57 32.36 7.11
C SER A 203 -18.97 31.79 7.27
N LEU A 204 -19.94 32.16 6.42
CA LEU A 204 -21.27 31.56 6.38
C LEU A 204 -21.27 30.19 5.68
N LYS A 205 -20.22 29.88 4.91
CA LYS A 205 -20.03 28.58 4.25
C LYS A 205 -19.12 27.71 5.11
N GLN A 206 -19.52 26.46 5.31
CA GLN A 206 -18.61 25.44 5.82
C GLN A 206 -17.57 25.13 4.74
N ALA A 207 -16.31 24.93 5.12
CA ALA A 207 -15.21 24.73 4.18
C ALA A 207 -15.39 23.47 3.34
N GLU A 208 -15.98 22.42 3.91
CA GLU A 208 -16.36 21.18 3.24
C GLU A 208 -17.30 21.43 2.07
N ASN A 209 -18.25 22.35 2.23
CA ASN A 209 -19.22 22.71 1.18
C ASN A 209 -18.60 23.54 0.04
N LEU A 210 -17.33 23.95 0.17
CA LEU A 210 -16.59 24.61 -0.90
C LEU A 210 -15.83 23.63 -1.80
N LEU A 211 -15.68 22.38 -1.35
CA LEU A 211 -14.98 21.32 -2.06
C LEU A 211 -15.94 20.53 -2.97
N PRO A 212 -15.42 19.81 -3.98
CA PRO A 212 -16.20 18.83 -4.72
C PRO A 212 -16.85 17.80 -3.81
N ASP A 213 -17.85 17.07 -4.31
CA ASP A 213 -18.43 15.97 -3.56
C ASP A 213 -17.40 14.87 -3.28
N LYS A 214 -17.33 14.42 -2.03
CA LYS A 214 -16.32 13.49 -1.56
C LYS A 214 -16.48 12.09 -2.16
N GLU A 215 -17.71 11.62 -2.31
CA GLU A 215 -18.00 10.30 -2.88
C GLU A 215 -17.68 10.28 -4.38
N ASP A 216 -17.95 11.38 -5.08
CA ASP A 216 -17.53 11.55 -6.47
C ASP A 216 -16.00 11.51 -6.62
N GLU A 217 -15.24 12.12 -5.71
CA GLU A 217 -13.77 12.06 -5.74
C GLU A 217 -13.23 10.67 -5.42
N ILE A 218 -13.80 9.95 -4.43
CA ILE A 218 -13.47 8.54 -4.14
C ILE A 218 -13.70 7.69 -5.39
N LYS A 219 -14.87 7.86 -6.03
CA LYS A 219 -15.23 7.12 -7.23
C LYS A 219 -14.26 7.40 -8.38
N ARG A 220 -13.76 8.62 -8.54
CA ARG A 220 -12.76 8.96 -9.57
C ARG A 220 -11.43 8.25 -9.33
N VAL A 221 -11.01 8.11 -8.07
CA VAL A 221 -9.80 7.33 -7.73
C VAL A 221 -10.01 5.85 -8.03
N ILE A 222 -11.18 5.28 -7.67
CA ILE A 222 -11.50 3.89 -7.99
C ILE A 222 -11.49 3.66 -9.51
N ASP A 223 -12.17 4.53 -10.27
CA ASP A 223 -12.25 4.46 -11.73
C ASP A 223 -10.85 4.59 -12.38
N LEU A 224 -9.90 5.27 -11.72
CA LEU A 224 -8.52 5.39 -12.16
C LEU A 224 -7.69 4.14 -11.86
N MET A 225 -7.76 3.65 -10.61
CA MET A 225 -6.83 2.64 -10.09
C MET A 225 -7.24 1.21 -10.47
N THR A 226 -8.53 0.92 -10.56
CA THR A 226 -9.05 -0.42 -10.90
C THR A 226 -8.39 -1.02 -12.15
N PRO A 227 -8.40 -0.36 -13.33
CA PRO A 227 -7.76 -0.92 -14.52
C PRO A 227 -6.23 -1.02 -14.42
N LEU A 228 -5.59 -0.17 -13.61
CA LEU A 228 -4.15 -0.29 -13.34
C LEU A 228 -3.86 -1.53 -12.51
N TYR A 229 -4.68 -1.81 -11.50
CA TYR A 229 -4.55 -3.01 -10.68
C TYR A 229 -4.81 -4.28 -11.47
N GLU A 230 -5.82 -4.33 -12.34
CA GLU A 230 -6.07 -5.48 -13.22
C GLU A 230 -4.82 -5.84 -14.04
N ILE A 231 -4.14 -4.84 -14.61
CA ILE A 231 -2.92 -5.05 -15.39
C ILE A 231 -1.78 -5.57 -14.50
N PHE A 232 -1.53 -4.92 -13.36
CA PHE A 232 -0.41 -5.30 -12.49
C PHE A 232 -0.62 -6.66 -11.84
N LEU A 233 -1.86 -6.97 -11.47
CA LEU A 233 -2.28 -8.27 -10.97
C LEU A 233 -2.07 -9.34 -12.04
N THR A 234 -2.49 -9.10 -13.28
CA THR A 234 -2.26 -10.05 -14.38
C THR A 234 -0.78 -10.32 -14.62
N ASP A 235 0.03 -9.25 -14.70
CA ASP A 235 1.47 -9.37 -14.96
C ASP A 235 2.22 -10.06 -13.82
N SER A 236 1.86 -9.77 -12.57
CA SER A 236 2.51 -10.35 -11.39
C SER A 236 2.00 -11.75 -11.05
N GLY A 237 0.71 -12.03 -11.26
CA GLY A 237 0.14 -13.36 -11.14
C GLY A 237 0.69 -14.32 -12.17
N GLN A 238 0.86 -13.88 -13.42
CA GLN A 238 1.57 -14.69 -14.40
C GLN A 238 3.01 -14.98 -13.97
N GLN A 239 3.75 -13.98 -13.47
CA GLN A 239 5.11 -14.18 -12.95
C GLN A 239 5.16 -15.19 -11.79
N GLY A 240 4.26 -15.08 -10.81
CA GLY A 240 4.19 -16.00 -9.69
C GLY A 240 3.82 -17.43 -10.11
N SER A 241 2.86 -17.57 -11.03
CA SER A 241 2.46 -18.89 -11.55
C SER A 241 3.58 -19.59 -12.31
N GLU A 242 4.40 -18.85 -13.06
CA GLU A 242 5.53 -19.39 -13.82
C GLU A 242 6.68 -19.91 -12.94
N LEU A 243 6.75 -19.48 -11.67
CA LEU A 243 7.68 -20.06 -10.69
C LEU A 243 7.29 -21.49 -10.30
N VAL A 244 6.01 -21.85 -10.45
CA VAL A 244 5.43 -23.13 -10.06
C VAL A 244 5.28 -24.05 -11.26
N ASP A 245 4.54 -23.58 -12.27
CA ASP A 245 4.36 -24.28 -13.53
C ASP A 245 4.54 -23.30 -14.71
N PRO A 246 5.64 -23.41 -15.49
CA PRO A 246 5.93 -22.53 -16.61
C PRO A 246 4.90 -22.54 -17.75
N VAL A 247 3.96 -23.51 -17.77
CA VAL A 247 2.88 -23.54 -18.75
C VAL A 247 1.53 -23.08 -18.18
N PHE A 248 1.46 -22.81 -16.88
CA PHE A 248 0.26 -22.29 -16.24
C PHE A 248 -0.10 -20.91 -16.80
N THR A 249 -1.40 -20.67 -16.92
CA THR A 249 -1.93 -19.36 -17.32
C THR A 249 -2.74 -18.84 -16.16
N PHE A 250 -2.27 -17.74 -15.58
CA PHE A 250 -2.94 -17.07 -14.47
C PHE A 250 -4.36 -16.63 -14.86
N ASP A 251 -5.32 -16.84 -13.96
CA ASP A 251 -6.70 -16.39 -14.10
C ASP A 251 -6.92 -15.10 -13.30
N PRO A 252 -6.92 -13.92 -13.94
CA PRO A 252 -7.18 -12.64 -13.26
C PRO A 252 -8.66 -12.46 -12.90
N GLU A 253 -9.56 -13.30 -13.39
CA GLU A 253 -11.01 -13.24 -13.12
C GLU A 253 -11.42 -14.13 -11.94
N SER A 254 -10.45 -14.71 -11.20
CA SER A 254 -10.75 -15.44 -9.97
C SER A 254 -11.48 -14.55 -8.97
N VAL A 255 -12.31 -15.17 -8.13
CA VAL A 255 -13.09 -14.44 -7.12
C VAL A 255 -12.15 -13.68 -6.18
N GLU A 256 -11.05 -14.32 -5.80
CA GLU A 256 -10.00 -13.78 -4.94
C GLU A 256 -9.31 -12.56 -5.58
N ALA A 257 -8.96 -12.65 -6.87
CA ALA A 257 -8.34 -11.56 -7.60
C ALA A 257 -9.27 -10.35 -7.73
N GLN A 258 -10.52 -10.57 -8.13
CA GLN A 258 -11.50 -9.50 -8.30
C GLN A 258 -11.90 -8.85 -6.98
N ASN A 259 -12.02 -9.64 -5.90
CA ASN A 259 -12.27 -9.10 -4.56
C ASN A 259 -11.11 -8.20 -4.10
N PHE A 260 -9.86 -8.65 -4.26
CA PHE A 260 -8.70 -7.86 -3.85
C PHE A 260 -8.62 -6.54 -4.62
N ILE A 261 -8.84 -6.55 -5.94
CA ILE A 261 -8.88 -5.32 -6.75
C ILE A 261 -9.95 -4.36 -6.21
N GLY A 262 -11.18 -4.85 -6.04
CA GLY A 262 -12.31 -4.03 -5.57
C GLY A 262 -12.09 -3.44 -4.18
N GLU A 263 -11.64 -4.26 -3.22
CA GLU A 263 -11.34 -3.83 -1.86
C GLU A 263 -10.17 -2.86 -1.81
N ARG A 264 -9.08 -3.14 -2.53
CA ARG A 264 -7.89 -2.28 -2.55
C ARG A 264 -8.19 -0.94 -3.20
N SER A 265 -8.90 -0.92 -4.34
CA SER A 265 -9.28 0.34 -5.02
C SER A 265 -10.17 1.20 -4.14
N ARG A 266 -11.14 0.60 -3.43
CA ARG A 266 -12.00 1.31 -2.48
C ARG A 266 -11.20 1.87 -1.32
N PHE A 267 -10.42 1.03 -0.65
CA PHE A 267 -9.58 1.43 0.49
C PHE A 267 -8.66 2.58 0.11
N PHE A 268 -7.97 2.46 -1.03
CA PHE A 268 -7.06 3.50 -1.49
C PHE A 268 -7.83 4.79 -1.83
N GLY A 269 -8.94 4.69 -2.55
CA GLY A 269 -9.82 5.82 -2.88
C GLY A 269 -10.30 6.59 -1.67
N GLU A 270 -10.76 5.89 -0.63
CA GLU A 270 -11.18 6.49 0.64
C GLU A 270 -10.01 7.18 1.33
N LYS A 271 -8.89 6.48 1.55
CA LYS A 271 -7.75 7.01 2.32
C LYS A 271 -7.10 8.21 1.64
N ILE A 272 -6.91 8.16 0.32
CA ILE A 272 -6.29 9.29 -0.38
C ILE A 272 -7.22 10.50 -0.41
N THR A 273 -8.53 10.27 -0.52
CA THR A 273 -9.52 11.35 -0.54
C THR A 273 -9.64 11.97 0.84
N ASP A 274 -9.79 11.18 1.91
CA ASP A 274 -9.84 11.65 3.30
C ASP A 274 -8.66 12.57 3.61
N THR A 275 -7.45 12.07 3.41
CA THR A 275 -6.21 12.81 3.72
C THR A 275 -6.08 14.11 2.92
N THR A 276 -6.57 14.13 1.68
CA THR A 276 -6.56 15.35 0.84
C THR A 276 -7.63 16.33 1.27
N TYR A 277 -8.84 15.85 1.58
CA TYR A 277 -9.95 16.69 2.04
C TYR A 277 -9.63 17.36 3.37
N ASP A 278 -9.09 16.63 4.33
CA ASP A 278 -8.73 17.18 5.65
C ASP A 278 -7.72 18.33 5.51
N GLU A 279 -6.72 18.18 4.64
CA GLU A 279 -5.73 19.22 4.37
C GLU A 279 -6.34 20.44 3.66
N LEU A 280 -7.23 20.21 2.69
CA LEU A 280 -7.91 21.27 1.95
C LEU A 280 -8.89 22.06 2.83
N VAL A 281 -9.69 21.37 3.65
CA VAL A 281 -10.64 21.98 4.61
C VAL A 281 -9.88 22.91 5.53
N ARG A 282 -8.83 22.40 6.20
CA ARG A 282 -7.99 23.22 7.09
C ARG A 282 -7.40 24.43 6.35
N THR A 283 -6.90 24.22 5.14
CA THR A 283 -6.29 25.27 4.32
C THR A 283 -7.28 26.38 3.98
N ILE A 284 -8.52 26.01 3.65
CA ILE A 284 -9.61 26.93 3.31
C ILE A 284 -10.09 27.66 4.57
N GLU A 285 -10.29 26.97 5.69
CA GLU A 285 -10.68 27.58 6.97
C GLU A 285 -9.67 28.62 7.45
N GLU A 286 -8.37 28.33 7.34
CA GLU A 286 -7.30 29.28 7.62
C GLU A 286 -7.40 30.51 6.71
N GLY A 287 -7.68 30.32 5.42
CA GLY A 287 -7.86 31.43 4.47
C GLY A 287 -9.08 32.31 4.81
N ILE A 288 -10.21 31.68 5.15
CA ILE A 288 -11.44 32.38 5.56
C ILE A 288 -11.19 33.18 6.84
N THR A 289 -10.55 32.57 7.85
CA THR A 289 -10.23 33.20 9.14
C THR A 289 -9.31 34.41 8.96
N ASN A 290 -8.38 34.34 8.01
CA ASN A 290 -7.47 35.44 7.67
C ASN A 290 -8.10 36.51 6.75
N ASN A 291 -9.41 36.42 6.44
CA ASN A 291 -10.14 37.35 5.59
C ASN A 291 -9.51 37.53 4.19
N GLU A 292 -9.00 36.42 3.65
CA GLU A 292 -8.36 36.35 2.34
C GLU A 292 -9.36 36.49 1.18
N THR A 293 -8.88 36.95 0.02
CA THR A 293 -9.59 36.93 -1.27
C THR A 293 -9.69 35.50 -1.81
N ILE A 294 -10.61 35.28 -2.76
CA ILE A 294 -10.68 34.04 -3.54
C ILE A 294 -9.31 33.70 -4.15
N THR A 295 -8.61 34.69 -4.71
CA THR A 295 -7.28 34.49 -5.33
C THR A 295 -6.20 34.08 -4.33
N GLU A 296 -6.26 34.57 -3.10
CA GLU A 296 -5.34 34.16 -2.02
C GLU A 296 -5.65 32.73 -1.56
N ILE A 297 -6.93 32.37 -1.40
CA ILE A 297 -7.37 31.00 -1.08
C ILE A 297 -6.96 30.03 -2.20
N GLU A 298 -7.13 30.40 -3.47
CA GLU A 298 -6.63 29.62 -4.61
C GLU A 298 -5.13 29.37 -4.50
N THR A 299 -4.36 30.40 -4.13
CA THR A 299 -2.91 30.29 -3.97
C THR A 299 -2.55 29.31 -2.85
N ARG A 300 -3.33 29.26 -1.77
CA ARG A 300 -3.16 28.26 -0.71
C ARG A 300 -3.46 26.85 -1.20
N ILE A 301 -4.57 26.65 -1.91
CA ILE A 301 -4.94 25.35 -2.50
C ILE A 301 -3.83 24.85 -3.43
N ARG A 302 -3.31 25.72 -4.31
CA ARG A 302 -2.17 25.37 -5.19
C ARG A 302 -0.94 24.89 -4.41
N LYS A 303 -0.66 25.48 -3.26
CA LYS A 303 0.47 25.08 -2.41
C LYS A 303 0.27 23.69 -1.80
N VAL A 304 -0.96 23.30 -1.48
CA VAL A 304 -1.28 21.93 -1.03
C VAL A 304 -0.89 20.93 -2.11
N TYR A 305 -1.31 21.18 -3.36
CA TYR A 305 -0.98 20.29 -4.49
C TYR A 305 0.51 20.34 -4.89
N GLN A 306 1.18 21.50 -4.85
CA GLN A 306 2.61 21.62 -5.17
C GLN A 306 3.53 20.92 -4.16
N LYS A 307 3.26 21.03 -2.86
CA LYS A 307 4.02 20.29 -1.84
C LYS A 307 3.76 18.79 -1.88
N THR A 308 2.62 18.42 -2.43
CA THR A 308 2.14 17.05 -2.49
C THR A 308 2.64 16.30 -3.74
N GLY A 309 2.82 16.98 -4.87
CA GLY A 309 3.11 16.37 -6.18
C GLY A 309 4.28 15.39 -6.20
N ASP A 310 5.49 15.82 -5.86
CA ASP A 310 6.67 14.98 -6.13
C ASP A 310 6.81 13.80 -5.17
N PHE A 311 6.74 14.04 -3.85
CA PHE A 311 6.99 13.00 -2.86
C PHE A 311 5.79 12.07 -2.62
N ARG A 312 4.56 12.60 -2.64
CA ARG A 312 3.37 11.79 -2.37
C ARG A 312 3.04 10.90 -3.56
N THR A 313 3.17 11.40 -4.79
CA THR A 313 2.94 10.60 -6.01
C THR A 313 3.86 9.39 -6.06
N GLU A 314 5.16 9.59 -5.81
CA GLU A 314 6.13 8.49 -5.76
C GLU A 314 5.79 7.48 -4.66
N LEU A 315 5.52 7.95 -3.42
CA LEU A 315 5.16 7.04 -2.32
C LEU A 315 3.89 6.24 -2.59
N ILE A 316 2.87 6.87 -3.16
CA ILE A 316 1.63 6.21 -3.55
C ILE A 316 1.95 5.14 -4.59
N ALA A 317 2.64 5.52 -5.67
CA ALA A 317 2.97 4.58 -6.75
C ALA A 317 3.78 3.39 -6.21
N ARG A 318 4.77 3.64 -5.35
CA ARG A 318 5.56 2.57 -4.72
C ARG A 318 4.71 1.61 -3.89
N THR A 319 3.84 2.15 -3.04
CA THR A 319 3.00 1.36 -2.11
C THR A 319 1.97 0.54 -2.88
N GLU A 320 1.24 1.18 -3.79
CA GLU A 320 0.16 0.55 -4.52
C GLU A 320 0.67 -0.49 -5.53
N VAL A 321 1.76 -0.17 -6.25
CA VAL A 321 2.40 -1.15 -7.14
C VAL A 321 2.93 -2.33 -6.34
N SER A 322 3.58 -2.12 -5.19
CA SER A 322 4.11 -3.22 -4.38
C SER A 322 3.00 -4.11 -3.83
N ALA A 323 1.91 -3.53 -3.31
CA ALA A 323 0.77 -4.25 -2.77
C ALA A 323 0.10 -5.16 -3.82
N ILE A 324 -0.30 -4.61 -4.97
CA ILE A 324 -0.97 -5.39 -6.02
C ILE A 324 -0.05 -6.44 -6.64
N SER A 325 1.25 -6.14 -6.75
CA SER A 325 2.21 -7.06 -7.37
C SER A 325 2.49 -8.26 -6.47
N ASN A 326 2.64 -8.04 -5.17
CA ASN A 326 2.85 -9.13 -4.22
C ASN A 326 1.61 -10.01 -4.07
N PHE A 327 0.42 -9.38 -4.01
CA PHE A 327 -0.83 -10.13 -4.03
C PHE A 327 -0.93 -10.98 -5.30
N GLY A 328 -0.75 -10.38 -6.47
CA GLY A 328 -0.82 -11.11 -7.74
C GLY A 328 0.19 -12.26 -7.79
N ASN A 329 1.45 -12.02 -7.41
CA ASN A 329 2.47 -13.07 -7.33
C ASN A 329 2.06 -14.23 -6.43
N LEU A 330 1.55 -13.95 -5.23
CA LEU A 330 1.06 -14.97 -4.30
C LEU A 330 -0.13 -15.74 -4.88
N GLU A 331 -1.12 -15.04 -5.43
CA GLU A 331 -2.31 -15.64 -6.03
C GLU A 331 -1.95 -16.51 -7.24
N GLY A 332 -0.98 -16.07 -8.05
CA GLY A 332 -0.42 -16.85 -9.15
C GLY A 332 0.25 -18.14 -8.69
N MET A 333 1.04 -18.09 -7.61
CA MET A 333 1.62 -19.29 -7.01
C MET A 333 0.54 -20.25 -6.49
N LYS A 334 -0.50 -19.71 -5.83
CA LYS A 334 -1.64 -20.50 -5.31
C LYS A 334 -2.39 -21.21 -6.43
N GLN A 335 -2.80 -20.47 -7.46
CA GLN A 335 -3.52 -21.04 -8.61
C GLN A 335 -2.72 -22.13 -9.33
N ALA A 336 -1.39 -21.96 -9.41
CA ALA A 336 -0.49 -22.94 -10.01
C ALA A 336 -0.17 -24.15 -9.11
N GLY A 337 -0.62 -24.16 -7.84
CA GLY A 337 -0.52 -25.31 -6.95
C GLY A 337 0.68 -25.31 -6.00
N ALA A 338 1.29 -24.16 -5.71
CA ALA A 338 2.29 -24.05 -4.65
C ALA A 338 1.67 -24.40 -3.28
N THR A 339 2.41 -25.16 -2.47
CA THR A 339 1.97 -25.58 -1.12
C THR A 339 2.62 -24.76 -0.01
N GLN A 340 3.78 -24.17 -0.28
CA GLN A 340 4.54 -23.33 0.64
C GLN A 340 5.11 -22.11 -0.07
N LYS A 341 5.36 -21.06 0.71
CA LYS A 341 5.98 -19.81 0.26
C LYS A 341 7.14 -19.44 1.18
N MET A 342 8.17 -18.83 0.60
CA MET A 342 9.29 -18.26 1.32
C MET A 342 9.36 -16.76 1.07
N TRP A 343 9.67 -15.99 2.12
CA TRP A 343 9.93 -14.56 2.00
C TRP A 343 11.32 -14.29 1.44
N VAL A 344 11.42 -13.35 0.49
CA VAL A 344 12.69 -12.90 -0.09
C VAL A 344 12.81 -11.39 -0.01
N VAL A 345 13.83 -10.94 0.69
CA VAL A 345 14.27 -9.58 0.94
C VAL A 345 15.17 -9.15 -0.20
N VAL A 346 14.64 -8.22 -1.00
CA VAL A 346 15.26 -7.80 -2.25
C VAL A 346 16.33 -6.73 -2.03
N THR A 347 16.17 -5.89 -1.02
CA THR A 347 17.13 -4.84 -0.62
C THR A 347 17.35 -4.90 0.88
N PRO A 348 18.36 -5.66 1.36
CA PRO A 348 18.64 -5.81 2.80
C PRO A 348 19.19 -4.54 3.46
N GLU A 349 19.61 -3.54 2.66
CA GLU A 349 20.26 -2.32 3.13
C GLU A 349 19.27 -1.26 3.68
N ASP A 350 17.97 -1.41 3.40
CA ASP A 350 16.88 -0.52 3.83
C ASP A 350 15.93 -1.25 4.82
N ASP A 351 16.34 -1.31 6.09
CA ASP A 351 15.70 -1.98 7.24
C ASP A 351 14.30 -1.40 7.58
N PRO A 352 13.21 -2.19 7.34
CA PRO A 352 12.49 -2.94 8.37
C PRO A 352 12.08 -4.39 7.97
N CYS A 353 12.53 -4.90 6.81
CA CYS A 353 12.14 -6.23 6.32
C CYS A 353 13.08 -7.34 6.86
N LEU A 354 12.87 -7.78 8.10
CA LEU A 354 13.79 -8.68 8.82
C LEU A 354 13.42 -10.18 8.80
N ILE A 355 12.52 -10.61 7.92
CA ILE A 355 12.03 -12.00 7.86
C ILE A 355 12.53 -12.77 6.64
N GLU A 356 13.78 -12.51 6.23
CA GLU A 356 14.41 -13.20 5.09
C GLU A 356 14.42 -14.72 5.28
N GLY A 357 14.00 -15.45 4.25
CA GLY A 357 14.06 -16.91 4.23
C GLY A 357 13.02 -17.60 5.12
N GLU A 358 12.11 -16.85 5.76
CA GLU A 358 11.00 -17.45 6.50
C GLU A 358 10.12 -18.24 5.54
N VAL A 359 9.81 -19.51 5.89
CA VAL A 359 8.96 -20.40 5.09
C VAL A 359 7.69 -20.71 5.86
N VAL A 360 6.55 -20.53 5.21
CA VAL A 360 5.22 -20.87 5.77
C VAL A 360 4.39 -21.61 4.71
N PRO A 361 3.36 -22.38 5.10
CA PRO A 361 2.34 -22.86 4.18
C PRO A 361 1.76 -21.73 3.32
N ILE A 362 1.33 -22.04 2.10
CA ILE A 362 0.92 -21.03 1.10
C ILE A 362 -0.22 -20.12 1.61
N ASP A 363 -1.09 -20.65 2.44
CA ASP A 363 -2.26 -19.98 3.03
C ASP A 363 -2.03 -19.45 4.46
N GLU A 364 -0.85 -19.64 5.03
CA GLU A 364 -0.53 -19.11 6.35
C GLU A 364 0.18 -17.74 6.27
N ALA A 365 -0.04 -16.93 7.29
CA ALA A 365 0.68 -15.66 7.46
C ALA A 365 2.11 -15.91 7.94
N PHE A 366 3.02 -15.02 7.57
CA PHE A 366 4.38 -14.96 8.12
C PHE A 366 4.35 -14.48 9.57
N SER A 367 5.49 -14.58 10.27
CA SER A 367 5.66 -14.14 11.67
C SER A 367 5.29 -12.69 11.94
N ASN A 368 5.29 -11.83 10.91
CA ASN A 368 4.87 -10.43 10.99
C ASN A 368 3.34 -10.22 10.80
N GLY A 369 2.57 -11.30 10.65
CA GLY A 369 1.12 -11.26 10.48
C GLY A 369 0.64 -10.94 9.05
N LEU A 370 1.54 -10.85 8.07
CA LEU A 370 1.19 -10.60 6.67
C LEU A 370 1.24 -11.90 5.85
N ASP A 371 0.40 -12.02 4.83
CA ASP A 371 0.43 -13.15 3.90
C ASP A 371 1.54 -13.01 2.83
N ALA A 372 1.94 -11.77 2.55
CA ALA A 372 2.96 -11.38 1.59
C ALA A 372 3.42 -9.94 1.88
N PRO A 373 4.55 -9.48 1.31
CA PRO A 373 4.91 -8.06 1.30
C PRO A 373 3.83 -7.20 0.60
N PRO A 374 3.87 -5.86 0.71
CA PRO A 374 4.88 -5.03 1.37
C PRO A 374 4.65 -4.83 2.88
N VAL A 375 5.74 -4.72 3.65
CA VAL A 375 5.71 -4.35 5.09
C VAL A 375 5.71 -2.83 5.29
N HIS A 376 6.24 -2.08 4.32
CA HIS A 376 6.38 -0.62 4.37
C HIS A 376 6.32 -0.02 2.96
N PRO A 377 6.10 1.30 2.80
CA PRO A 377 5.93 1.95 1.49
C PRO A 377 7.09 1.74 0.48
N ASN A 378 8.30 1.49 0.98
CA ASN A 378 9.49 1.26 0.15
C ASN A 378 9.82 -0.23 -0.08
N CYS A 379 8.99 -1.13 0.42
CA CYS A 379 9.28 -2.56 0.39
C CYS A 379 9.28 -3.08 -1.06
N GLN A 380 10.40 -3.70 -1.45
CA GLN A 380 10.57 -4.38 -2.74
C GLN A 380 10.59 -5.90 -2.59
N CYS A 381 10.44 -6.40 -1.36
CA CYS A 381 10.43 -7.82 -1.05
C CYS A 381 9.35 -8.54 -1.86
N ASN A 382 9.55 -9.84 -2.03
CA ASN A 382 8.59 -10.73 -2.65
C ASN A 382 8.52 -12.08 -1.95
N THR A 383 7.70 -12.96 -2.50
CA THR A 383 7.59 -14.35 -2.08
C THR A 383 7.90 -15.27 -3.26
N ILE A 384 8.49 -16.43 -2.96
CA ILE A 384 8.76 -17.49 -3.95
C ILE A 384 8.20 -18.82 -3.44
N PRO A 385 7.86 -19.77 -4.33
CA PRO A 385 7.33 -21.06 -3.91
C PRO A 385 8.44 -21.96 -3.36
N ILE A 386 8.09 -22.82 -2.40
CA ILE A 386 8.92 -23.92 -1.91
C ILE A 386 8.17 -25.24 -2.18
N PHE A 387 8.92 -26.25 -2.64
CA PHE A 387 8.41 -27.57 -3.03
C PHE A 387 8.88 -28.67 -2.09
#